data_AF-A0A2U1VR65-F1
#
_entry.id   AF-A0A2U1VR65-F1
#
_cell.length_a   1.000
_cell.length_b   1.000
_cell.length_c   1.000
_cell.angle_alpha   90.00
_cell.angle_beta   90.00
_cell.angle_gamma   90.00
#
_symmetry.space_group_name_H-M   'P 1'
#
loop_
_entity.id
_entity.type
_entity.pdbx_description
1 polymer ?
#
loop_
_entity_poly.entity_id
_entity_poly.type
_entity_poly.pdbx_seq_one_letter_code
_entity_poly.pdbx_strand_id
1 'polypeptide(L)'
;MGFPLDDEAALCSIEILAEAVEMAFVPGILELRTLRDALNDALRSRSPAAIRLAFSAYTRVDRDFRDRISHHALSLATLRRRTAGPLRGDTPSSAPLPAALGTDGPRRA
;
A
#
# COMPACT_ATOMS: atom_id res chain seq x y z
N MET A 1 17.40 -8.69 -16.46
CA MET A 1 15.93 -8.81 -16.29
C MET A 1 15.53 -7.96 -15.09
N GLY A 2 15.39 -6.65 -15.29
CA GLY A 2 14.90 -5.74 -14.26
C GLY A 2 13.43 -5.50 -14.53
N PHE A 3 12.55 -5.89 -13.59
CA PHE A 3 11.19 -5.38 -13.60
C PHE A 3 11.30 -3.86 -13.39
N PRO A 4 10.80 -3.02 -14.31
CA PRO A 4 10.56 -1.62 -13.97
C PRO A 4 9.37 -1.65 -13.03
N LEU A 5 9.61 -2.01 -11.77
CA LEU A 5 8.70 -1.60 -10.72
C LEU A 5 8.70 -0.09 -10.86
N ASP A 6 7.56 0.48 -11.24
CA ASP A 6 7.31 1.91 -11.19
C ASP A 6 8.02 2.43 -9.94
N ASP A 7 9.05 3.27 -10.09
CA ASP A 7 9.91 3.64 -8.96
C ASP A 7 9.03 4.17 -7.81
N GLU A 8 7.92 4.81 -8.16
CA GLU A 8 6.88 5.26 -7.24
C GLU A 8 6.14 4.12 -6.52
N ALA A 9 5.75 3.05 -7.21
CA ALA A 9 5.11 1.88 -6.60
C ALA A 9 6.09 1.10 -5.71
N ALA A 10 7.35 1.02 -6.11
CA ALA A 10 8.42 0.44 -5.30
C ALA A 10 8.66 1.26 -4.03
N LEU A 11 8.75 2.59 -4.15
CA LEU A 11 8.91 3.50 -3.02
C LEU A 11 7.72 3.43 -2.06
N CYS A 12 6.48 3.45 -2.56
CA CYS A 12 5.28 3.28 -1.74
C CYS A 12 5.28 1.94 -0.99
N SER A 13 5.71 0.86 -1.64
CA SER A 13 5.85 -0.46 -1.00
C SER A 13 6.92 -0.45 0.11
N ILE A 14 8.04 0.24 -0.12
CA ILE A 14 9.11 0.39 0.87
C ILE A 14 8.66 1.25 2.06
N GLU A 15 7.89 2.32 1.82
CA GLU A 15 7.31 3.14 2.89
C GLU A 15 6.38 2.32 3.78
N ILE A 16 5.47 1.54 3.18
CA ILE A 16 4.55 0.67 3.92
C ILE A 16 5.33 -0.39 4.71
N LEU A 17 6.39 -0.94 4.14
CA LEU A 17 7.27 -1.90 4.81
C LEU A 17 8.03 -1.25 5.98
N ALA A 18 8.57 -0.04 5.81
CA ALA A 18 9.26 0.67 6.88
C ALA A 18 8.32 0.94 8.06
N GLU A 19 7.11 1.42 7.77
CA GLU A 19 6.08 1.69 8.78
C GLU A 19 5.63 0.40 9.49
N ALA A 20 5.46 -0.70 8.75
CA ALA A 20 5.15 -2.01 9.32
C ALA A 20 6.26 -2.55 10.23
N VAL A 21 7.52 -2.34 9.87
CA VAL A 21 8.68 -2.76 10.68
C VAL A 21 8.76 -1.95 11.97
N GLU A 22 8.49 -0.64 11.94
CA GLU A 22 8.42 0.19 13.15
C GLU A 22 7.32 -0.28 14.11
N MET A 23 6.14 -0.65 13.59
CA MET A 23 5.05 -1.18 14.44
C MET A 23 5.36 -2.57 15.03
N ALA A 24 6.12 -3.39 14.29
CA ALA A 24 6.54 -4.72 14.74
C ALA A 24 7.87 -4.71 15.52
N PHE A 25 8.49 -3.54 15.71
CA PHE A 25 9.85 -3.43 16.21
C PHE A 25 9.97 -3.92 17.66
N VAL A 26 10.88 -4.87 17.88
CA VAL A 26 11.24 -5.36 19.21
C VAL A 26 12.66 -4.90 19.53
N PRO A 27 12.85 -4.10 20.61
CA PRO A 27 14.19 -3.69 21.04
C PRO A 27 15.07 -4.91 21.33
N GLY A 28 16.29 -4.92 20.77
CA GLY A 28 17.28 -5.97 21.01
C GLY A 28 17.51 -6.96 19.86
N ILE A 29 16.70 -6.91 18.81
CA ILE A 29 16.87 -7.79 17.63
C ILE A 29 17.69 -7.06 16.56
N LEU A 30 18.90 -7.57 16.30
CA LEU A 30 19.85 -6.94 15.37
C LEU A 30 19.32 -6.95 13.93
N GLU A 31 18.68 -8.04 13.52
CA GLU A 31 18.13 -8.25 12.19
C GLU A 31 17.03 -7.23 11.88
N LEU A 32 16.16 -6.92 12.85
CA LEU A 32 15.14 -5.89 12.72
C LEU A 32 15.76 -4.49 12.63
N ARG A 33 16.81 -4.22 13.41
CA ARG A 33 17.55 -2.96 13.32
C ARG A 33 18.20 -2.78 11.94
N THR A 34 18.86 -3.82 11.44
CA THR A 34 19.48 -3.82 10.11
C THR A 34 18.43 -3.67 9.00
N LEU A 35 17.28 -4.33 9.11
CA LEU A 35 16.17 -4.16 8.17
C LEU A 35 15.65 -2.72 8.16
N ARG A 36 15.41 -2.14 9.33
CA ARG A 36 14.96 -0.75 9.46
C ARG A 36 15.96 0.24 8.86
N ASP A 37 17.24 0.07 9.16
CA ASP A 37 18.29 0.96 8.67
C ASP A 37 18.41 0.85 7.13
N ALA A 38 18.31 -0.35 6.58
CA ALA A 38 18.30 -0.57 5.12
C ALA A 38 17.05 -0.01 4.43
N LEU A 39 15.87 -0.13 5.04
CA LEU A 39 14.62 0.46 4.52
C LEU A 39 14.69 1.99 4.53
N ASN A 40 15.20 2.59 5.61
CA ASN A 40 15.39 4.03 5.70
C ASN A 40 16.44 4.56 4.72
N ASP A 41 17.49 3.80 4.45
CA ASP A 41 18.49 4.14 3.44
C ASP A 41 17.91 4.04 2.02
N ALA A 42 17.06 3.04 1.75
CA ALA A 42 16.33 2.94 0.49
C ALA A 42 15.37 4.11 0.27
N LEU A 43 14.65 4.56 1.30
CA LEU A 43 13.78 5.73 1.23
C LEU A 43 14.54 7.04 0.99
N ARG A 44 15.70 7.20 1.63
CA ARG A 44 16.53 8.41 1.50
C ARG A 44 17.27 8.49 0.17
N SER A 45 17.93 7.39 -0.21
CA SER A 45 18.76 7.36 -1.42
C SER A 45 17.94 7.16 -2.69
N ARG A 46 16.76 6.54 -2.58
CA ARG A 46 15.93 6.08 -3.72
C ARG A 46 16.72 5.28 -4.75
N SER A 47 17.79 4.62 -4.31
CA SER A 47 18.70 3.89 -5.17
C SER A 47 18.22 2.45 -5.35
N PRO A 48 18.17 1.91 -6.58
CA PRO A 48 17.84 0.50 -6.83
C PRO A 48 18.75 -0.48 -6.07
N ALA A 49 20.00 -0.09 -5.80
CA ALA A 49 20.92 -0.89 -5.00
C ALA A 49 20.50 -0.94 -3.52
N ALA A 50 20.04 0.17 -2.96
CA ALA A 50 19.52 0.23 -1.59
C ALA A 50 18.22 -0.56 -1.44
N ILE A 51 17.33 -0.52 -2.44
CA ILE A 51 16.12 -1.35 -2.49
C ILE A 51 16.46 -2.85 -2.42
N ARG A 52 17.42 -3.28 -3.24
CA ARG A 52 17.90 -4.67 -3.23
C ARG A 52 18.51 -5.07 -1.88
N LEU A 53 19.25 -4.17 -1.26
CA LEU A 53 19.82 -4.39 0.07
C LEU A 53 18.72 -4.56 1.13
N ALA A 54 17.72 -3.69 1.13
CA ALA A 54 16.57 -3.80 2.03
C ALA A 54 15.81 -5.13 1.84
N PHE A 55 15.59 -5.55 0.59
CA PHE A 55 14.99 -6.85 0.30
C PHE A 55 15.85 -8.01 0.83
N SER A 56 17.16 -7.96 0.63
CA SER A 56 18.07 -8.98 1.15
C SER A 56 18.06 -9.04 2.69
N ALA A 57 17.98 -7.90 3.37
CA ALA A 57 17.87 -7.82 4.82
C ALA A 57 16.55 -8.44 5.29
N TYR A 58 15.44 -8.16 4.60
CA TYR A 58 14.13 -8.73 4.91
C TYR A 58 14.13 -10.26 4.83
N THR A 59 14.78 -10.85 3.82
CA THR A 59 14.85 -12.32 3.69
C THR A 59 15.63 -13.02 4.81
N ARG A 60 16.50 -12.29 5.52
CA ARG A 60 17.29 -12.81 6.65
C ARG A 60 16.57 -12.73 7.99
N VAL A 61 15.48 -11.98 8.07
CA VAL A 61 14.67 -11.88 9.28
C VAL A 61 13.96 -13.22 9.53
N ASP A 62 13.81 -13.57 10.81
CA ASP A 62 13.08 -14.78 11.21
C ASP A 62 11.67 -14.82 10.60
N ARG A 63 11.17 -16.03 10.35
CA ARG A 63 9.85 -16.23 9.75
C ARG A 63 8.75 -15.60 10.60
N ASP A 64 8.81 -15.72 11.92
CA ASP A 64 7.75 -15.20 12.80
C ASP A 64 7.64 -13.67 12.72
N PHE A 65 8.78 -12.99 12.62
CA PHE A 65 8.81 -11.54 12.43
C PHE A 65 8.38 -11.15 11.02
N ARG A 66 8.77 -11.92 9.99
CA ARG A 66 8.31 -11.68 8.62
C ARG A 66 6.79 -11.78 8.52
N ASP A 67 6.17 -12.79 9.12
CA ASP A 67 4.72 -12.98 9.10
C ASP A 67 3.99 -11.82 9.79
N ARG A 68 4.51 -11.31 10.92
CA ARG A 68 3.98 -10.11 11.59
C ARG A 68 4.16 -8.85 10.74
N ILE A 69 5.35 -8.61 10.18
CA ILE A 69 5.63 -7.45 9.32
C ILE A 69 4.73 -7.48 8.09
N SER A 70 4.57 -8.64 7.45
CA SER A 70 3.66 -8.81 6.32
C SER A 70 2.21 -8.52 6.70
N HIS A 71 1.74 -9.00 7.85
CA HIS A 71 0.39 -8.71 8.33
C HIS A 71 0.14 -7.21 8.54
N HIS A 72 1.10 -6.53 9.17
CA HIS A 72 1.04 -5.08 9.37
C HIS A 72 1.10 -4.30 8.06
N ALA A 73 2.00 -4.67 7.14
CA ALA A 73 2.11 -4.06 5.82
C ALA A 73 0.81 -4.21 5.01
N LEU A 74 0.20 -5.39 5.03
CA LEU A 74 -1.07 -5.65 4.32
C LEU A 74 -2.23 -4.86 4.92
N SER A 75 -2.25 -4.70 6.25
CA SER A 75 -3.24 -3.89 6.96
C SER A 75 -3.09 -2.40 6.60
N LEU A 76 -1.86 -1.88 6.57
CA LEU A 76 -1.55 -0.50 6.16
C LEU A 76 -1.91 -0.25 4.69
N ALA A 77 -1.53 -1.16 3.78
CA ALA A 77 -1.86 -1.07 2.37
C ALA A 77 -3.38 -1.06 2.16
N THR A 78 -4.11 -1.91 2.89
CA THR A 78 -5.58 -1.96 2.85
C THR A 78 -6.21 -0.67 3.39
N LEU A 79 -5.66 -0.11 4.46
CA LEU A 79 -6.10 1.17 5.01
C LEU A 79 -5.85 2.31 4.01
N ARG A 80 -4.64 2.42 3.46
CA ARG A 80 -4.27 3.41 2.44
C ARG A 80 -5.14 3.31 1.19
N ARG A 81 -5.48 2.10 0.73
CA ARG A 81 -6.43 1.89 -0.38
C ARG A 81 -7.84 2.38 -0.06
N ARG A 82 -8.29 2.21 1.18
CA ARG A 82 -9.61 2.68 1.62
C ARG A 82 -9.65 4.20 1.77
N THR A 83 -8.57 4.83 2.23
CA THR A 83 -8.48 6.29 2.43
C THR A 83 -8.13 7.07 1.17
N ALA A 84 -7.39 6.49 0.23
CA ALA A 84 -7.11 7.11 -1.08
C ALA A 84 -8.37 7.27 -1.96
N GLY A 85 -9.49 6.64 -1.57
CA GLY A 85 -10.72 6.62 -2.35
C GLY A 85 -10.54 5.87 -3.68
N PRO A 86 -11.64 5.50 -4.36
CA PRO A 86 -11.52 5.09 -5.75
C PRO A 86 -10.93 6.27 -6.54
N LEU A 87 -9.78 6.04 -7.19
CA LEU A 87 -9.25 6.97 -8.18
C LEU A 87 -10.39 7.33 -9.13
N ARG A 88 -10.84 8.59 -9.05
CA ARG A 88 -11.68 9.20 -10.08
C ARG A 88 -10.86 9.21 -11.36
N GLY A 89 -11.23 8.36 -12.29
CA GLY A 89 -10.72 8.35 -13.66
C GLY A 89 -11.84 7.92 -14.62
N ASP A 90 -12.90 8.72 -14.67
CA ASP A 90 -13.48 9.21 -15.94
C ASP A 90 -14.74 10.04 -15.67
N THR A 91 -14.62 11.36 -15.81
CA THR A 91 -15.70 12.16 -16.40
C THR A 91 -15.02 13.17 -17.35
N PRO A 92 -15.59 13.36 -18.54
CA PRO A 92 -16.62 14.38 -18.62
C PRO A 92 -17.81 13.95 -19.48
N SER A 93 -19.00 14.35 -19.03
CA SER A 93 -20.02 14.99 -19.87
C SER A 93 -21.42 14.52 -19.52
N SER A 94 -22.25 15.53 -19.21
CA SER A 94 -23.70 15.55 -19.35
C SER A 94 -24.49 14.76 -18.32
N ALA A 95 -24.75 15.42 -17.19
CA ALA A 95 -26.13 15.43 -16.73
C ALA A 95 -27.00 16.04 -17.84
N PRO A 96 -28.21 15.51 -18.07
CA PRO A 96 -29.33 16.32 -17.62
C PRO A 96 -30.43 15.52 -16.92
N LEU A 97 -30.86 16.12 -15.80
CA LEU A 97 -32.25 16.34 -15.38
C LEU A 97 -33.04 15.19 -14.70
N PRO A 98 -33.94 15.58 -13.76
CA PRO A 98 -34.72 14.66 -12.95
C PRO A 98 -35.99 14.23 -13.68
N ALA A 99 -36.25 12.92 -13.77
CA ALA A 99 -37.53 12.40 -14.22
C ALA A 99 -38.43 12.11 -13.01
N ALA A 100 -39.13 13.16 -12.55
CA ALA A 100 -40.47 12.96 -12.04
C ALA A 100 -41.40 12.61 -13.21
N LEU A 101 -42.47 11.87 -12.91
CA LEU A 101 -43.74 11.71 -13.67
C LEU A 101 -43.91 10.47 -14.56
N GLY A 102 -45.00 9.73 -14.29
CA GLY A 102 -45.63 8.71 -15.14
C GLY A 102 -45.42 7.30 -14.58
N THR A 103 -46.42 6.52 -14.19
CA THR A 103 -47.78 6.35 -14.75
C THR A 103 -48.69 5.82 -13.64
N ASP A 104 -49.75 6.52 -13.25
CA ASP A 104 -51.15 6.34 -13.72
C ASP A 104 -51.62 4.87 -13.84
N GLY A 105 -52.77 4.59 -13.22
CA GLY A 105 -53.30 3.24 -12.91
C GLY A 105 -53.89 2.45 -14.10
N PRO A 106 -54.68 1.38 -13.84
CA PRO A 106 -56.11 1.66 -13.67
C PRO A 106 -56.92 0.77 -12.70
N ARG A 107 -57.93 1.44 -12.12
CA ARG A 107 -59.33 1.07 -11.80
C ARG A 107 -59.73 -0.21 -11.05
N ARG A 108 -60.47 0.07 -9.97
CA ARG A 108 -61.57 -0.71 -9.37
C ARG A 108 -62.54 -1.31 -10.39
N ALA A 109 -63.02 -2.51 -10.08
CA ALA A 109 -64.38 -2.99 -10.32
C ALA A 109 -64.89 -3.57 -9.00
#